data_AF-A0A2D9CCH9-F1
#
_entry.id   AF-A0A2D9CCH9-F1
#
_cell.length_a   1.000
_cell.length_b   1.000
_cell.length_c   1.000
_cell.angle_alpha   90.00
_cell.angle_beta   90.00
_cell.angle_gamma   90.00
#
_symmetry.space_group_name_H-M   'P 1'
#
loop_
_entity.id
_entity.type
_entity.pdbx_description
1 polymer ?
#
loop_
_entity_poly.entity_id
_entity_poly.type
_entity_poly.pdbx_seq_one_letter_code
_entity_poly.pdbx_strand_id
1 'polypeptide(L)' 'MFAVTTKECIHCRQTGSVMVDRNKYKEFTETPRHLRRLIQDIFPEHSRAEREQLLTGVHPECFDEMFRGEGE' A
#
# COMPACT_ATOMS: atom_id res chain seq x y z
N MET A 1 15.50 -6.00 -2.41
CA MET A 1 14.39 -5.17 -1.92
C MET A 1 14.86 -3.72 -1.82
N PHE A 2 13.96 -2.76 -1.98
CA PHE A 2 14.26 -1.33 -1.82
C PHE A 2 13.03 -0.59 -1.26
N ALA A 3 13.26 0.53 -0.61
CA ALA A 3 12.18 1.38 -0.09
C ALA A 3 11.61 2.23 -1.22
N VAL A 4 10.28 2.23 -1.35
CA VAL A 4 9.54 3.16 -2.21
C VAL A 4 8.78 4.16 -1.35
N THR A 5 8.84 5.43 -1.72
CA THR A 5 8.00 6.46 -1.11
C THR A 5 6.57 6.29 -1.62
N THR A 6 5.60 6.17 -0.72
CA THR A 6 4.19 6.06 -1.05
C THR A 6 3.58 7.43 -1.31
N LYS A 7 2.33 7.46 -1.78
CA LYS A 7 1.55 8.70 -1.86
C LYS A 7 1.42 9.33 -0.48
N GLU A 8 1.12 10.63 -0.46
CA GLU A 8 0.78 11.34 0.77
C GLU A 8 -0.44 10.67 1.42
N CYS A 9 -0.32 10.39 2.72
CA CYS A 9 -1.42 9.88 3.53
C CYS A 9 -2.51 10.94 3.63
N ILE A 10 -3.74 10.59 3.24
CA ILE A 10 -4.89 11.52 3.31
C ILE A 10 -5.26 11.90 4.75
N HIS A 11 -4.86 11.10 5.74
CA HIS A 11 -5.17 11.30 7.15
C HIS A 11 -4.20 12.29 7.82
N CYS A 12 -2.90 11.99 7.78
CA CYS A 12 -1.88 12.77 8.50
C CYS A 12 -1.08 13.72 7.60
N ARG A 13 -1.29 13.71 6.27
CA ARG A 13 -0.59 14.53 5.27
C ARG A 13 0.92 14.30 5.16
N GLN A 14 1.40 13.17 5.66
CA GLN A 14 2.80 12.77 5.54
C GLN A 14 2.93 11.66 4.49
N THR A 15 4.10 11.56 3.84
CA THR A 15 4.43 10.40 3.02
C THR A 15 4.92 9.25 3.90
N GLY A 16 4.83 8.03 3.41
CA GLY A 16 5.44 6.88 4.06
C GLY A 16 6.37 6.13 3.12
N SER A 17 6.97 5.05 3.61
CA SER A 17 7.79 4.17 2.80
C SER A 17 7.43 2.71 3.04
N VAL A 18 7.50 1.90 1.98
CA VAL A 18 7.27 0.45 2.03
C VAL A 18 8.42 -0.25 1.33
N MET A 19 8.95 -1.33 1.93
CA MET A 19 9.99 -2.15 1.33
C MET A 19 9.38 -3.08 0.29
N VAL A 20 9.86 -3.04 -0.94
CA VAL A 20 9.30 -3.84 -2.05
C VAL A 20 10.38 -4.57 -2.84
N ASP A 21 10.00 -5.66 -3.48
CA ASP A 21 10.80 -6.26 -4.55
C ASP A 21 10.68 -5.43 -5.84
N ARG A 22 11.78 -5.30 -6.59
CA ARG A 22 11.84 -4.48 -7.81
C ARG A 22 10.94 -5.00 -8.91
N ASN A 23 10.88 -6.31 -9.11
CA ASN A 23 10.07 -6.89 -10.19
C ASN A 23 8.59 -6.79 -9.85
N LYS A 24 8.22 -7.07 -8.60
CA LYS A 24 6.84 -6.91 -8.10
C LYS A 24 6.38 -5.46 -8.16
N TYR A 25 7.22 -4.51 -7.77
CA TYR A 25 6.88 -3.09 -7.84
C TYR A 25 6.72 -2.60 -9.28
N LYS A 26 7.56 -3.08 -10.21
CA LYS A 26 7.43 -2.78 -11.63
C LYS A 26 6.09 -3.28 -12.19
N GLU A 27 5.70 -4.51 -11.89
CA GLU A 27 4.37 -5.03 -12.25
C GLU A 27 3.26 -4.16 -11.65
N PHE A 28 3.40 -3.79 -10.38
CA PHE A 28 2.43 -2.95 -9.69
C PHE A 28 2.37 -1.51 -10.22
N THR A 29 3.37 -0.97 -10.91
CA THR A 29 3.30 0.42 -11.41
C THR A 29 3.07 0.50 -12.92
N GLU A 30 3.67 -0.40 -13.68
CA GLU A 30 3.69 -0.34 -15.15
C GLU A 30 2.59 -1.18 -15.81
N THR A 31 2.07 -2.23 -15.17
CA THR A 31 0.97 -3.02 -15.74
C THR A 31 -0.34 -2.22 -15.68
N PRO A 32 -1.09 -2.04 -16.78
CA PRO A 32 -2.37 -1.33 -16.76
C PRO A 32 -3.33 -1.91 -15.73
N ARG A 33 -4.09 -1.05 -15.00
CA ARG A 33 -4.93 -1.49 -13.87
C ARG A 33 -5.91 -2.63 -14.22
N HIS A 34 -6.46 -2.64 -15.44
CA HIS A 34 -7.40 -3.67 -15.90
C HIS A 34 -6.74 -5.02 -16.25
N LEU A 35 -5.40 -5.06 -16.37
CA LEU A 35 -4.61 -6.27 -16.63
C LEU A 35 -3.75 -6.66 -15.42
N ARG A 36 -3.73 -5.84 -14.38
CA ARG A 36 -2.88 -6.01 -13.22
C ARG A 36 -3.55 -6.98 -12.24
N ARG A 37 -2.76 -7.91 -11.71
CA ARG A 37 -3.18 -8.77 -10.60
C ARG A 37 -3.52 -7.94 -9.36
N LEU A 38 -4.28 -8.52 -8.45
CA LEU A 38 -4.63 -7.83 -7.21
C LEU A 38 -3.37 -7.63 -6.36
N ILE A 39 -3.35 -6.57 -5.55
CA ILE A 39 -2.14 -6.21 -4.80
C ILE A 39 -1.73 -7.32 -3.82
N GLN A 40 -2.68 -8.07 -3.27
CA GLN A 40 -2.42 -9.24 -2.43
C GLN A 40 -1.76 -10.40 -3.17
N ASP A 41 -1.91 -10.48 -4.49
CA ASP A 41 -1.29 -11.53 -5.32
C ASP A 41 0.12 -11.10 -5.76
N ILE A 42 0.33 -9.79 -5.94
CA ILE A 42 1.64 -9.22 -6.26
C ILE A 42 2.53 -9.20 -5.02
N PHE A 43 1.96 -8.83 -3.87
CA PHE A 43 2.63 -8.67 -2.57
C PHE A 43 1.98 -9.53 -1.48
N PRO A 44 2.01 -10.87 -1.60
CA PRO A 44 1.41 -11.78 -0.62
C PRO A 44 2.12 -11.70 0.75
N GLU A 45 3.40 -11.32 0.78
CA GLU A 45 4.17 -11.21 2.02
C GLU A 45 3.89 -9.92 2.81
N HIS A 46 3.33 -8.89 2.17
CA HIS A 46 2.97 -7.64 2.83
C HIS A 46 1.68 -7.81 3.62
N SER A 47 1.56 -7.15 4.76
CA SER A 47 0.31 -7.05 5.52
C SER A 47 -0.76 -6.27 4.75
N ARG A 48 -2.03 -6.40 5.18
CA ARG A 48 -3.15 -5.61 4.62
C ARG A 48 -2.84 -4.11 4.65
N ALA A 49 -2.31 -3.63 5.77
CA ALA A 49 -2.00 -2.22 5.98
C ALA A 49 -0.87 -1.72 5.06
N GLU A 50 0.19 -2.52 4.85
CA GLU A 50 1.27 -2.13 3.92
C GLU A 50 0.82 -2.10 2.46
N ARG A 51 -0.05 -3.05 2.06
CA ARG A 51 -0.67 -3.03 0.73
C ARG A 51 -1.55 -1.80 0.56
N GLU A 52 -2.32 -1.45 1.58
CA GLU A 52 -3.14 -0.23 1.58
C GLU A 52 -2.26 1.02 1.44
N GLN A 53 -1.18 1.11 2.19
CA GLN A 53 -0.23 2.21 2.08
C GLN A 53 0.38 2.31 0.66
N LEU A 54 0.67 1.19 0.00
CA LEU A 54 1.11 1.17 -1.41
C LEU A 54 0.02 1.66 -2.39
N LEU A 55 -1.26 1.39 -2.12
CA LEU A 55 -2.38 1.79 -2.98
C LEU A 55 -2.76 3.26 -2.82
N THR A 56 -2.98 3.67 -1.57
CA THR A 56 -3.62 4.94 -1.21
C THR A 56 -2.66 5.91 -0.52
N GLY A 57 -1.57 5.42 0.06
CA GLY A 57 -0.64 6.22 0.86
C GLY A 57 -0.97 6.26 2.35
N VAL A 58 -2.09 5.68 2.77
CA VAL A 58 -2.52 5.69 4.18
C VAL A 58 -1.60 4.80 5.02
N HIS A 59 -0.98 5.39 6.04
CA HIS A 59 -0.12 4.64 6.97
C HIS A 59 -0.92 3.59 7.75
N PRO A 60 -0.31 2.48 8.18
CA PRO A 60 -0.98 1.45 8.98
C PRO A 60 -1.71 2.01 10.20
N GLU A 61 -1.07 2.90 10.96
CA GLU A 61 -1.67 3.55 12.13
C GLU A 61 -2.89 4.41 11.74
N CYS A 62 -2.77 5.22 10.69
CA CYS A 62 -3.85 6.08 10.21
C CYS A 62 -5.02 5.24 9.67
N PHE A 63 -4.74 4.10 9.03
CA PHE A 63 -5.76 3.18 8.57
C PHE A 63 -6.54 2.63 9.76
N ASP A 64 -5.83 2.13 10.77
CA ASP A 64 -6.47 1.62 11.99
C ASP A 64 -7.29 2.70 12.70
N GLU A 65 -6.81 3.95 12.76
CA GLU A 65 -7.57 5.07 13.33
C GLU A 65 -8.83 5.42 12.54
N MET A 66 -8.76 5.41 11.20
CA MET A 66 -9.90 5.71 10.33
C MET A 66 -11.00 4.65 10.41
N PHE A 67 -10.64 3.38 10.65
CA PHE A 67 -11.57 2.25 10.64
C PHE A 67 -11.78 1.60 12.02
N ARG A 68 -11.23 2.19 13.09
CA ARG A 68 -11.38 1.70 14.49
C ARG A 68 -12.80 1.76 15.06
N GLY A 69 -13.79 2.19 14.27
CA GLY A 69 -15.19 2.31 14.66
C GLY A 69 -16.19 1.43 13.90
N GLU A 70 -15.74 0.55 13.00
CA GLU A 70 -16.64 -0.38 12.27
C GLU A 70 -16.67 -1.77 12.92
N GLY A 71 -16.85 -1.81 14.24
CA GLY A 71 -16.80 -3.02 15.03
C GLY A 71 -17.64 -2.95 16.30
N GLU A 72 -18.91 -2.59 16.16
CA GLU A 72 -20.00 -2.99 17.06
C GLU A 72 -21.08 -3.71 16.26
#